data_AF-A0A452U177-F1
#
_entry.id   AF-A0A452U177-F1
#
_cell.length_a   1.000
_cell.length_b   1.000
_cell.length_c   1.000
_cell.angle_alpha   90.00
_cell.angle_beta   90.00
_cell.angle_gamma   90.00
#
_symmetry.space_group_name_H-M   'P 1'
#
loop_
_entity.id
_entity.type
_entity.pdbx_description
1 polymer ?
#
loop_
_entity_poly.entity_id
_entity_poly.type
_entity_poly.pdbx_seq_one_letter_code
_entity_poly.pdbx_strand_id
1 'polypeptide(L)'
;MEQREAFLSKYENQITIFADYLEEFPDTDELVWILGKQHLLKTEKSKLLSDISARLWFTYRRKFSPIGGTGPSSDAGWGCMLRCGQMMLAQALICRHLGRDWNWEKQKEQPKEYQRILQCFLDRKDCCYSIHQMEKMCCVLPLSSATVGESPPDTLNASNQSKGTPAGRPAWKPLLLIVPLRLGINQINPVYVDAFKAMSSFSWTLTQPRLLLTPKRMERLTTRLSIACSLRSE
;
A
#
# COMPACT_ATOMS: atom_id res chain seq x y z
N MET A 1 -19.01 9.76 -20.70
CA MET A 1 -18.80 10.28 -19.32
C MET A 1 -19.61 9.45 -18.34
N GLU A 2 -20.89 9.23 -18.62
CA GLU A 2 -21.85 8.43 -17.84
C GLU A 2 -21.43 6.97 -17.55
N GLN A 3 -20.89 6.23 -18.55
CA GLN A 3 -20.36 4.86 -18.31
C GLN A 3 -19.14 4.84 -17.37
N ARG A 4 -18.37 5.92 -17.31
CA ARG A 4 -17.18 6.05 -16.47
C ARG A 4 -17.56 6.32 -15.02
N GLU A 5 -18.58 7.15 -14.80
CA GLU A 5 -19.11 7.45 -13.48
C GLU A 5 -19.85 6.25 -12.87
N ALA A 6 -20.69 5.57 -13.67
CA ALA A 6 -21.35 4.33 -13.23
C ALA A 6 -20.35 3.22 -12.86
N PHE A 7 -19.22 3.14 -13.57
CA PHE A 7 -18.17 2.18 -13.28
C PHE A 7 -17.42 2.50 -11.97
N LEU A 8 -17.05 3.76 -11.74
CA LEU A 8 -16.41 4.18 -10.49
C LEU A 8 -17.33 3.99 -9.29
N SER A 9 -18.63 4.27 -9.44
CA SER A 9 -19.64 4.03 -8.41
C SER A 9 -19.67 2.56 -7.95
N LYS A 10 -19.44 1.60 -8.87
CA LYS A 10 -19.37 0.17 -8.52
C LYS A 10 -18.17 -0.19 -7.62
N TYR A 11 -17.06 0.54 -7.71
CA TYR A 11 -15.90 0.35 -6.83
C TYR A 11 -16.12 1.03 -5.48
N GLU A 12 -16.70 2.24 -5.48
CA GLU A 12 -17.06 2.96 -4.25
C GLU A 12 -18.11 2.19 -3.43
N ASN A 13 -19.09 1.56 -4.07
CA ASN A 13 -20.12 0.79 -3.36
C ASN A 13 -19.54 -0.41 -2.58
N GLN A 14 -18.38 -0.97 -2.98
CA GLN A 14 -17.75 -2.05 -2.22
C GLN A 14 -17.15 -1.58 -0.90
N ILE A 15 -16.70 -0.33 -0.83
CA ILE A 15 -16.22 0.27 0.42
C ILE A 15 -17.33 0.23 1.49
N THR A 16 -18.58 0.43 1.09
CA THR A 16 -19.75 0.40 2.00
C THR A 16 -19.97 -0.97 2.64
N ILE A 17 -19.75 -2.07 1.90
CA ILE A 17 -19.96 -3.45 2.41
C ILE A 17 -19.03 -3.72 3.60
N PHE A 18 -17.84 -3.13 3.61
CA PHE A 18 -16.89 -3.30 4.69
C PHE A 18 -17.34 -2.61 5.99
N ALA A 19 -18.08 -1.50 5.90
CA ALA A 19 -18.57 -0.78 7.08
C ALA A 19 -19.60 -1.60 7.87
N ASP A 20 -20.45 -2.37 7.18
CA ASP A 20 -21.50 -3.18 7.80
C ASP A 20 -20.93 -4.33 8.67
N TYR A 21 -19.73 -4.84 8.35
CA TYR A 21 -19.04 -5.85 9.18
C TYR A 21 -18.30 -5.27 10.38
N LEU A 22 -18.13 -3.94 10.45
CA LEU A 22 -17.40 -3.27 11.52
C LEU A 22 -18.31 -2.89 12.70
N GLU A 23 -19.59 -3.25 12.69
CA GLU A 23 -20.48 -2.96 13.82
C GLU A 23 -20.17 -3.82 15.05
N GLU A 24 -19.49 -4.96 14.90
CA GLU A 24 -19.13 -5.92 15.97
C GLU A 24 -17.84 -5.59 16.74
N PHE A 25 -17.44 -4.31 16.82
CA PHE A 25 -16.34 -3.96 17.73
C PHE A 25 -16.77 -4.09 19.19
N PRO A 26 -15.94 -4.70 20.06
CA PRO A 26 -16.25 -4.80 21.48
C PRO A 26 -16.32 -3.41 22.10
N ASP A 27 -17.24 -3.19 23.04
CA ASP A 27 -17.36 -1.91 23.75
C ASP A 27 -16.29 -1.85 24.85
N THR A 28 -15.08 -1.46 24.46
CA THR A 28 -13.93 -1.33 25.36
C THR A 28 -13.33 0.07 25.30
N ASP A 29 -12.70 0.50 26.40
CA ASP A 29 -11.91 1.74 26.46
C ASP A 29 -10.52 1.58 25.82
N GLU A 30 -10.32 0.54 25.00
CA GLU A 30 -9.03 0.26 24.36
C GLU A 30 -8.76 1.21 23.19
N LEU A 31 -7.47 1.46 22.99
CA LEU A 31 -6.96 2.28 21.89
C LEU A 31 -6.72 1.42 20.66
N VAL A 32 -7.31 1.81 19.54
CA VAL A 32 -7.14 1.13 18.26
C VAL A 32 -6.20 1.97 17.39
N TRP A 33 -5.19 1.32 16.82
CA TRP A 33 -4.24 1.93 15.92
C TRP A 33 -4.50 1.52 14.47
N ILE A 34 -4.78 2.50 13.61
CA ILE A 34 -4.93 2.30 12.17
C ILE A 34 -3.88 3.15 11.46
N LEU A 35 -2.89 2.50 10.85
CA LEU A 35 -1.88 3.14 9.99
C LEU A 35 -1.28 4.42 10.60
N GLY A 36 -0.81 4.34 11.85
CA GLY A 36 -0.19 5.45 12.57
C GLY A 36 -1.14 6.45 13.25
N LYS A 37 -2.46 6.25 13.16
CA LYS A 37 -3.46 7.03 13.91
C LYS A 37 -4.09 6.20 15.01
N GLN A 38 -4.25 6.83 16.17
CA GLN A 38 -4.92 6.28 17.32
C GLN A 38 -6.39 6.73 17.34
N HIS A 39 -7.28 5.83 17.69
CA HIS A 39 -8.71 6.10 17.90
C HIS A 39 -9.15 5.46 19.22
N LEU A 40 -9.92 6.19 20.02
CA LEU A 40 -10.53 5.63 21.24
C LEU A 40 -11.86 4.95 20.87
N LEU A 41 -11.95 3.62 21.03
CA LEU A 41 -13.04 2.83 20.43
C LEU A 41 -14.43 3.27 20.89
N LYS A 42 -14.60 3.53 22.20
CA LYS A 42 -15.88 3.93 22.80
C LYS A 42 -16.40 5.29 22.34
N THR A 43 -15.53 6.29 22.20
CA THR A 43 -15.95 7.68 21.92
C THR A 43 -15.76 8.06 20.45
N GLU A 44 -14.85 7.41 19.74
CA GLU A 44 -14.43 7.75 18.38
C GLU A 44 -14.74 6.63 17.37
N LYS A 45 -15.67 5.71 17.68
CA LYS A 45 -16.10 4.63 16.77
C LYS A 45 -16.40 5.14 15.36
N SER A 46 -17.15 6.24 15.24
CA SER A 46 -17.48 6.84 13.93
C SER A 46 -16.24 7.33 13.16
N LYS A 47 -15.25 7.91 13.86
CA LYS A 47 -13.99 8.35 13.25
C LYS A 47 -13.15 7.16 12.82
N LEU A 48 -13.11 6.09 13.62
CA LEU A 48 -12.45 4.84 13.27
C LEU A 48 -13.06 4.23 12.01
N LEU A 49 -14.39 4.07 11.96
CA LEU A 49 -15.12 3.56 10.81
C LEU A 49 -14.89 4.42 9.56
N SER A 50 -14.86 5.74 9.72
CA SER A 50 -14.57 6.66 8.64
C SER A 50 -13.12 6.53 8.14
N ASP A 51 -12.15 6.40 9.04
CA ASP A 51 -10.73 6.22 8.68
C ASP A 51 -10.46 4.90 7.96
N ILE A 52 -11.20 3.85 8.32
CA ILE A 52 -11.14 2.54 7.67
C ILE A 52 -11.84 2.57 6.30
N SER A 53 -13.05 3.12 6.21
CA SER A 53 -13.79 3.22 4.95
C SER A 53 -13.13 4.18 3.95
N ALA A 54 -12.29 5.12 4.41
CA ALA A 54 -11.48 5.95 3.51
C ALA A 54 -10.41 5.17 2.71
N ARG A 55 -10.09 3.93 3.12
CA ARG A 55 -9.01 3.15 2.48
C ARG A 55 -9.52 2.53 1.19
N LEU A 56 -8.71 2.64 0.14
CA LEU A 56 -8.99 1.99 -1.14
C LEU A 56 -8.95 0.47 -0.96
N TRP A 57 -10.11 -0.16 -1.11
CA TRP A 57 -10.28 -1.60 -0.96
C TRP A 57 -10.36 -2.28 -2.32
N PHE A 58 -9.43 -3.22 -2.57
CA PHE A 58 -9.40 -4.01 -3.79
C PHE A 58 -9.72 -5.46 -3.49
N THR A 59 -10.71 -6.00 -4.21
CA THR A 59 -11.26 -7.33 -4.04
C THR A 59 -11.09 -8.13 -5.33
N TYR A 60 -11.41 -9.42 -5.29
CA TYR A 60 -11.48 -10.23 -6.49
C TYR A 60 -12.46 -9.66 -7.50
N ARG A 61 -12.06 -9.73 -8.77
CA ARG A 61 -12.86 -9.29 -9.91
C ARG A 61 -12.97 -10.40 -10.92
N ARG A 62 -14.01 -10.29 -11.73
CA ARG A 62 -14.35 -11.22 -12.80
C ARG A 62 -14.84 -10.43 -13.99
N LYS A 63 -14.76 -11.05 -15.16
CA LYS A 63 -15.18 -10.46 -16.44
C LYS A 63 -14.34 -9.24 -16.84
N PHE A 64 -13.09 -9.15 -16.39
CA PHE A 64 -12.11 -8.24 -16.98
C PHE A 64 -11.51 -8.87 -18.24
N SER A 65 -10.91 -8.07 -19.13
CA SER A 65 -10.31 -8.58 -20.37
C SER A 65 -9.24 -9.63 -20.05
N PRO A 66 -9.17 -10.77 -20.77
CA PRO A 66 -8.21 -11.82 -20.48
C PRO A 66 -6.76 -11.32 -20.34
N ILE A 67 -6.09 -11.71 -19.24
CA ILE A 67 -4.68 -11.40 -18.99
C ILE A 67 -3.83 -12.07 -20.07
N GLY A 68 -2.91 -11.35 -20.69
CA GLY A 68 -2.12 -11.88 -21.82
C GLY A 68 -2.92 -12.24 -23.09
N GLY A 69 -4.24 -12.02 -23.13
CA GLY A 69 -5.11 -12.35 -24.26
C GLY A 69 -5.79 -13.72 -24.17
N THR A 70 -5.13 -14.72 -23.56
CA THR A 70 -5.65 -16.08 -23.37
C THR A 70 -5.71 -16.52 -21.91
N GLY A 71 -5.13 -15.74 -21.00
CA GLY A 71 -5.10 -16.03 -19.57
C GLY A 71 -6.41 -15.75 -18.85
N PRO A 72 -6.40 -15.81 -17.51
CA PRO A 72 -7.61 -15.67 -16.70
C PRO A 72 -8.34 -14.35 -16.95
N SER A 73 -9.68 -14.40 -16.89
CA SER A 73 -10.58 -13.23 -16.86
C SER A 73 -11.17 -12.99 -15.46
N SER A 74 -10.60 -13.64 -14.45
CA SER A 74 -10.97 -13.56 -13.04
C SER A 74 -9.74 -13.86 -12.19
N ASP A 75 -9.59 -13.12 -11.09
CA ASP A 75 -8.50 -13.34 -10.12
C ASP A 75 -8.94 -14.06 -8.84
N ALA A 76 -10.21 -14.46 -8.77
CA ALA A 76 -10.74 -15.28 -7.69
C ALA A 76 -9.93 -16.58 -7.53
N GLY A 77 -9.45 -16.83 -6.31
CA GLY A 77 -8.71 -18.04 -5.95
C GLY A 77 -7.18 -17.94 -6.08
N TRP A 78 -6.63 -16.91 -6.72
CA TRP A 78 -5.17 -16.77 -6.88
C TRP A 78 -4.65 -15.33 -6.71
N GLY A 79 -5.49 -14.31 -6.89
CA GLY A 79 -5.08 -12.90 -6.90
C GLY A 79 -4.94 -12.22 -5.54
N CYS A 80 -5.13 -12.91 -4.41
CA CYS A 80 -5.26 -12.25 -3.10
C CYS A 80 -4.04 -11.40 -2.74
N MET A 81 -2.83 -11.93 -2.92
CA MET A 81 -1.61 -11.20 -2.60
C MET A 81 -1.41 -9.99 -3.53
N LEU A 82 -1.84 -10.09 -4.79
CA LEU A 82 -1.81 -8.95 -5.73
C LEU A 82 -2.77 -7.85 -5.27
N ARG A 83 -3.98 -8.20 -4.84
CA ARG A 83 -4.95 -7.24 -4.27
C ARG A 83 -4.42 -6.58 -2.98
N CYS A 84 -3.78 -7.34 -2.10
CA CYS A 84 -3.09 -6.78 -0.93
C CYS A 84 -1.98 -5.80 -1.32
N GLY A 85 -1.19 -6.13 -2.33
CA GLY A 85 -0.18 -5.24 -2.89
C GLY A 85 -0.77 -3.94 -3.47
N GLN A 86 -1.88 -4.05 -4.21
CA GLN A 86 -2.63 -2.88 -4.71
C GLN A 86 -3.08 -1.98 -3.56
N MET A 87 -3.65 -2.53 -2.49
CA MET A 87 -4.11 -1.74 -1.34
C MET A 87 -2.96 -1.02 -0.64
N MET A 88 -1.83 -1.70 -0.43
CA MET A 88 -0.63 -1.11 0.19
C MET A 88 -0.06 0.02 -0.66
N LEU A 89 0.07 -0.18 -1.98
CA LEU A 89 0.57 0.83 -2.91
C LEU A 89 -0.41 2.01 -3.04
N ALA A 90 -1.70 1.74 -3.13
CA ALA A 90 -2.72 2.78 -3.19
C ALA A 90 -2.72 3.63 -1.94
N GLN A 91 -2.58 3.03 -0.76
CA GLN A 91 -2.45 3.77 0.49
C GLN A 91 -1.21 4.66 0.50
N ALA A 92 -0.07 4.20 -0.03
CA ALA A 92 1.12 5.03 -0.18
C ALA A 92 0.89 6.23 -1.12
N LEU A 93 0.18 6.02 -2.23
CA LEU A 93 -0.18 7.10 -3.17
C LEU A 93 -1.17 8.10 -2.55
N ILE A 94 -2.16 7.63 -1.81
CA ILE A 94 -3.08 8.49 -1.05
C ILE A 94 -2.29 9.35 -0.06
N CYS A 95 -1.43 8.74 0.75
CA CYS A 95 -0.55 9.45 1.68
C CYS A 95 0.34 10.48 0.98
N ARG A 96 0.85 10.16 -0.22
CA ARG A 96 1.75 11.03 -0.98
C ARG A 96 1.03 12.24 -1.60
N HIS A 97 -0.17 12.05 -2.11
CA HIS A 97 -0.87 13.04 -2.93
C HIS A 97 -2.01 13.76 -2.21
N LEU A 98 -2.66 13.11 -1.24
CA LEU A 98 -3.79 13.64 -0.46
C LEU A 98 -3.44 13.81 1.03
N GLY A 99 -2.44 13.09 1.53
CA GLY A 99 -2.05 13.09 2.93
C GLY A 99 -2.75 12.00 3.74
N ARG A 100 -2.19 11.66 4.91
CA ARG A 100 -2.77 10.65 5.82
C ARG A 100 -4.08 11.09 6.45
N ASP A 101 -4.28 12.40 6.60
CA ASP A 101 -5.47 13.00 7.18
C ASP A 101 -6.65 13.10 6.22
N TRP A 102 -6.42 12.89 4.93
CA TRP A 102 -7.50 12.82 3.96
C TRP A 102 -8.43 11.65 4.26
N ASN A 103 -9.72 11.91 4.06
CA ASN A 103 -10.82 11.00 4.36
C ASN A 103 -11.81 11.04 3.20
N TRP A 104 -12.38 9.89 2.84
CA TRP A 104 -13.36 9.79 1.77
C TRP A 104 -14.75 10.04 2.32
N GLU A 105 -15.56 10.82 1.60
CA GLU A 105 -16.91 11.19 2.01
C GLU A 105 -17.88 11.05 0.83
N LYS A 106 -18.84 10.15 0.94
CA LYS A 106 -19.80 9.81 -0.13
C LYS A 106 -20.54 11.00 -0.72
N GLN A 107 -20.82 12.02 0.09
CA GLN A 107 -21.60 13.19 -0.30
C GLN A 107 -20.74 14.36 -0.80
N LYS A 108 -19.41 14.25 -0.78
CA LYS A 108 -18.51 15.30 -1.24
C LYS A 108 -17.83 14.91 -2.55
N GLU A 109 -17.61 15.92 -3.39
CA GLU A 109 -16.77 15.77 -4.57
C GLU A 109 -15.33 15.45 -4.14
N GLN A 110 -14.77 14.39 -4.70
CA GLN A 110 -13.43 13.94 -4.36
C GLN A 110 -12.37 14.68 -5.18
N PRO A 111 -11.17 14.93 -4.63
CA PRO A 111 -10.08 15.57 -5.37
C PRO A 111 -9.74 14.82 -6.67
N LYS A 112 -9.31 15.55 -7.70
CA LYS A 112 -8.93 14.94 -8.99
C LYS A 112 -7.80 13.92 -8.83
N GLU A 113 -6.91 14.15 -7.86
CA GLU A 113 -5.83 13.24 -7.47
C GLU A 113 -6.36 11.89 -6.99
N TYR A 114 -7.46 11.86 -6.22
CA TYR A 114 -8.10 10.60 -5.81
C TYR A 114 -8.53 9.77 -7.02
N GLN A 115 -9.23 10.41 -7.97
CA GLN A 115 -9.67 9.74 -9.19
C GLN A 115 -8.49 9.25 -10.05
N ARG A 116 -7.41 10.03 -10.14
CA ARG A 116 -6.18 9.61 -10.85
C ARG A 116 -5.55 8.39 -10.20
N ILE A 117 -5.44 8.38 -8.87
CA ILE A 117 -4.90 7.24 -8.11
C ILE A 117 -5.76 6.00 -8.36
N LEU A 118 -7.09 6.11 -8.19
CA LEU A 118 -8.01 4.99 -8.40
C LEU A 118 -7.92 4.43 -9.83
N GLN A 119 -7.77 5.30 -10.83
CA GLN A 119 -7.62 4.90 -12.23
C GLN A 119 -6.37 4.04 -12.48
N CYS A 120 -5.30 4.21 -11.69
CA CYS A 120 -4.11 3.38 -11.83
C CYS A 120 -4.36 1.89 -11.51
N PHE A 121 -5.38 1.56 -10.72
CA PHE A 121 -5.63 0.22 -10.19
C PHE A 121 -6.78 -0.53 -10.87
N LEU A 122 -7.46 0.10 -11.85
CA LEU A 122 -8.56 -0.57 -12.57
C LEU A 122 -8.05 -1.81 -13.32
N ASP A 123 -8.90 -2.83 -13.43
CA ASP A 123 -8.55 -4.13 -14.06
C ASP A 123 -8.52 -4.06 -15.59
N ARG A 124 -7.69 -3.16 -16.11
CA ARG A 124 -7.48 -2.90 -17.53
C ARG A 124 -5.99 -2.87 -17.85
N LYS A 125 -5.63 -3.35 -19.04
CA LYS A 125 -4.23 -3.48 -19.48
C LYS A 125 -3.48 -2.15 -19.57
N ASP A 126 -4.20 -1.03 -19.76
CA ASP A 126 -3.67 0.33 -19.86
C ASP A 126 -3.41 1.00 -18.50
N CYS A 127 -3.83 0.37 -17.40
CA CYS A 127 -3.67 0.90 -16.04
C CYS A 127 -2.38 0.34 -15.40
N CYS A 128 -1.51 1.23 -14.90
CA CYS A 128 -0.13 0.90 -14.49
C CYS A 128 -0.01 -0.05 -13.29
N TYR A 129 -1.00 -0.08 -12.40
CA TYR A 129 -1.06 -0.95 -11.23
C TYR A 129 -2.27 -1.88 -11.29
N SER A 130 -2.79 -2.14 -12.49
CA SER A 130 -3.82 -3.16 -12.73
C SER A 130 -3.32 -4.55 -12.40
N ILE A 131 -4.26 -5.48 -12.19
CA ILE A 131 -3.91 -6.88 -12.00
C ILE A 131 -3.17 -7.48 -13.21
N HIS A 132 -3.46 -6.98 -14.42
CA HIS A 132 -2.75 -7.35 -15.65
C HIS A 132 -1.26 -6.99 -15.59
N GLN A 133 -0.93 -5.78 -15.11
CA GLN A 133 0.46 -5.34 -15.03
C GLN A 133 1.20 -5.98 -13.87
N MET A 134 0.54 -6.13 -12.71
CA MET A 134 1.15 -6.77 -11.55
C MET A 134 1.44 -8.25 -11.79
N GLU A 135 0.51 -8.99 -12.41
CA GLU A 135 0.74 -10.41 -12.78
C GLU A 135 1.93 -10.52 -13.74
N LYS A 136 1.93 -9.72 -14.81
CA LYS A 136 3.03 -9.70 -15.78
C LYS A 136 4.37 -9.37 -15.14
N MET A 137 4.43 -8.36 -14.27
CA MET A 137 5.67 -7.97 -13.59
C MET A 137 6.14 -9.03 -12.59
N CYS A 138 5.24 -9.67 -11.86
CA CYS A 138 5.58 -10.75 -10.94
C CYS A 138 6.13 -11.98 -11.66
N CYS A 139 5.65 -12.28 -12.87
CA CYS A 139 6.20 -13.36 -13.69
C CYS A 139 7.60 -13.06 -14.26
N VAL A 140 7.97 -11.78 -14.37
CA VAL A 140 9.30 -11.36 -14.87
C VAL A 140 10.35 -11.31 -13.75
N LEU A 141 9.94 -11.31 -12.48
CA LEU A 141 10.87 -11.60 -11.38
C LEU A 141 11.22 -13.08 -11.48
N PRO A 142 12.51 -13.45 -11.65
CA PRO A 142 12.87 -14.85 -11.73
C PRO A 142 12.69 -15.47 -10.35
N LEU A 143 11.51 -16.02 -10.10
CA LEU A 143 11.36 -17.15 -9.19
C LEU A 143 11.74 -18.41 -9.99
N SER A 144 12.96 -18.44 -10.54
CA SER A 144 13.44 -19.57 -11.32
C SER A 144 14.26 -20.49 -10.43
N SER A 145 13.65 -21.62 -10.06
CA SER A 145 14.34 -22.89 -10.25
C SER A 145 15.08 -22.86 -11.58
N ALA A 146 16.39 -23.16 -11.53
CA ALA A 146 17.32 -23.08 -12.64
C ALA A 146 16.73 -23.58 -13.97
N THR A 147 16.65 -22.69 -14.96
CA THR A 147 16.84 -23.04 -16.36
C THR A 147 17.67 -21.94 -17.01
N VAL A 148 18.78 -22.37 -17.60
CA VAL A 148 19.80 -21.57 -18.27
C VAL A 148 19.29 -21.20 -19.66
N GLY A 149 19.51 -19.94 -20.04
CA GLY A 149 19.63 -19.51 -21.43
C GLY A 149 18.37 -18.91 -22.04
N GLU A 150 18.31 -17.58 -22.07
CA GLU A 150 18.19 -16.81 -23.33
C GLU A 150 18.34 -15.30 -23.05
N SER A 151 19.10 -14.64 -23.90
CA SER A 151 19.56 -13.24 -23.78
C SER A 151 18.43 -12.23 -24.04
N PRO A 152 18.46 -11.03 -23.43
CA PRO A 152 17.50 -9.97 -23.72
C PRO A 152 17.84 -9.27 -25.06
N PRO A 153 16.83 -8.83 -25.85
CA PRO A 153 17.07 -8.05 -27.05
C PRO A 153 17.33 -6.57 -26.71
N ASP A 154 18.28 -6.02 -27.46
CA ASP A 154 18.77 -4.66 -27.42
C ASP A 154 17.75 -3.59 -27.88
N THR A 155 17.86 -2.43 -27.22
CA THR A 155 17.66 -1.07 -27.74
C THR A 155 16.25 -0.58 -28.11
N LEU A 156 15.75 0.38 -27.32
CA LEU A 156 15.04 1.55 -27.86
C LEU A 156 15.69 2.84 -27.33
N ASN A 157 16.39 3.52 -28.24
CA ASN A 157 16.87 4.89 -28.13
C ASN A 157 15.70 5.85 -27.91
N ALA A 158 15.83 6.72 -26.91
CA ALA A 158 15.11 7.99 -26.88
C ALA A 158 16.13 9.11 -26.63
N SER A 159 16.69 9.60 -27.72
CA SER A 159 17.42 10.86 -27.79
C SER A 159 16.50 12.00 -27.33
N ASN A 160 16.95 12.77 -26.34
CA ASN A 160 16.53 14.16 -26.19
C ASN A 160 17.69 14.96 -25.60
N GLN A 161 18.34 15.75 -26.46
CA GLN A 161 19.10 16.91 -26.04
C GLN A 161 18.14 17.89 -25.36
N SER A 162 18.47 18.32 -24.14
CA SER A 162 18.09 19.64 -23.69
C SER A 162 19.20 20.27 -22.85
N LYS A 163 19.41 21.55 -23.15
CA LYS A 163 20.51 22.41 -22.72
C LYS A 163 20.57 22.56 -21.20
N GLY A 164 21.78 22.75 -20.71
CA GLY A 164 22.12 22.88 -19.28
C GLY A 164 21.30 23.94 -18.56
N THR A 165 20.83 23.56 -17.36
CA THR A 165 20.34 24.45 -16.30
C THR A 165 21.14 24.09 -15.03
N PRO A 166 21.51 25.04 -14.15
CA PRO A 166 22.41 24.77 -13.02
C PRO A 166 21.80 23.71 -12.10
N ALA A 167 22.61 22.74 -11.69
CA ALA A 167 22.19 21.62 -10.86
C ALA A 167 21.67 22.09 -9.49
N GLY A 168 20.36 22.32 -9.41
CA GLY A 168 19.63 22.41 -8.15
C GLY A 168 19.81 21.11 -7.36
N ARG A 169 19.85 21.20 -6.03
CA ARG A 169 19.95 20.03 -5.15
C ARG A 169 18.91 18.98 -5.58
N PRO A 170 19.29 17.69 -5.71
CA PRO A 170 18.34 16.68 -6.13
C PRO A 170 17.16 16.66 -5.15
N ALA A 171 15.96 16.93 -5.64
CA ALA A 171 14.74 16.86 -4.84
C ALA A 171 14.55 15.42 -4.35
N TRP A 172 14.29 15.25 -3.05
CA TRP A 172 14.04 13.94 -2.47
C TRP A 172 12.80 13.31 -3.11
N LYS A 173 12.95 12.11 -3.67
CA LYS A 173 11.83 11.34 -4.21
C LYS A 173 11.13 10.61 -3.05
N PRO A 174 9.79 10.63 -3.00
CA PRO A 174 9.05 9.83 -2.03
C PRO A 174 9.45 8.36 -2.10
N LEU A 175 9.62 7.73 -0.93
CA LEU A 175 10.11 6.36 -0.80
C LEU A 175 8.99 5.47 -0.28
N LEU A 176 8.67 4.41 -1.01
CA LEU A 176 7.90 3.27 -0.52
C LEU A 176 8.89 2.20 -0.07
N LEU A 177 9.02 1.98 1.25
CA LEU A 177 9.90 0.97 1.82
C LEU A 177 9.08 -0.29 2.15
N ILE A 178 9.49 -1.42 1.60
CA ILE A 178 8.89 -2.74 1.86
C ILE A 178 9.96 -3.62 2.47
N VAL A 179 9.70 -4.17 3.65
CA VAL A 179 10.61 -5.07 4.35
C VAL A 179 9.95 -6.45 4.43
N PRO A 180 10.28 -7.39 3.52
CA PRO A 180 9.78 -8.76 3.61
C PRO A 180 10.41 -9.46 4.83
N LEU A 181 9.57 -10.08 5.68
CA LEU A 181 10.01 -10.71 6.91
C LEU A 181 9.45 -12.14 7.02
N ARG A 182 10.25 -13.05 7.58
CA ARG A 182 9.82 -14.37 8.03
C ARG A 182 9.99 -14.44 9.55
N LEU A 183 8.88 -14.35 10.28
CA LEU A 183 8.89 -14.20 11.75
C LEU A 183 8.74 -15.52 12.52
N GLY A 184 8.83 -16.64 11.82
CA GLY A 184 8.76 -17.97 12.39
C GLY A 184 8.70 -19.06 11.32
N ILE A 185 8.60 -20.32 11.78
CA ILE A 185 8.53 -21.47 10.88
C ILE A 185 7.09 -21.68 10.42
N ASN A 186 6.17 -21.86 11.37
CA ASN A 186 4.73 -22.11 11.12
C ASN A 186 3.84 -20.98 11.67
N GLN A 187 4.25 -20.35 12.77
CA GLN A 187 3.54 -19.26 13.44
C GLN A 187 4.51 -18.14 13.79
N ILE A 188 3.99 -16.92 13.99
CA ILE A 188 4.80 -15.78 14.41
C ILE A 188 5.37 -16.07 15.81
N ASN A 189 6.68 -15.91 15.97
CA ASN A 189 7.29 -16.01 17.29
C ASN A 189 6.77 -14.88 18.20
N PRO A 190 6.20 -15.17 19.38
CA PRO A 190 5.65 -14.18 20.30
C PRO A 190 6.59 -13.01 20.65
N VAL A 191 7.91 -13.22 20.59
CA VAL A 191 8.91 -12.17 20.83
C VAL A 191 8.76 -10.96 19.90
N TYR A 192 8.17 -11.15 18.71
CA TYR A 192 7.99 -10.08 17.72
C TYR A 192 6.64 -9.37 17.83
N VAL A 193 5.71 -9.84 18.66
CA VAL A 193 4.33 -9.31 18.72
C VAL A 193 4.32 -7.83 19.10
N ASP A 194 5.10 -7.44 20.11
CA ASP A 194 5.16 -6.05 20.55
C ASP A 194 5.83 -5.14 19.51
N ALA A 195 6.86 -5.64 18.83
CA ALA A 195 7.49 -4.92 17.72
C ALA A 195 6.50 -4.70 16.56
N PHE A 196 5.66 -5.70 16.26
CA PHE A 196 4.64 -5.59 15.23
C PHE A 196 3.52 -4.61 15.62
N LYS A 197 3.06 -4.64 16.88
CA LYS A 197 2.09 -3.66 17.41
C LYS A 197 2.63 -2.24 17.35
N ALA A 198 3.90 -2.04 17.72
CA ALA A 198 4.56 -0.73 17.67
C ALA A 198 4.67 -0.17 16.23
N MET A 199 4.82 -1.04 15.24
CA MET A 199 4.84 -0.66 13.82
C MET A 199 3.52 0.00 13.39
N SER A 200 2.37 -0.48 13.89
CA SER A 200 1.06 0.12 13.61
C SER A 200 0.88 1.51 14.21
N SER A 201 1.63 1.83 15.27
CA SER A 201 1.60 3.14 15.93
C SER A 201 2.49 4.19 15.26
N PHE A 202 3.41 3.78 14.40
CA PHE A 202 4.29 4.74 13.72
C PHE A 202 3.53 5.56 12.68
N SER A 203 3.67 6.88 12.73
CA SER A 203 3.24 7.74 11.62
C SER A 203 4.25 7.61 10.49
N TRP A 204 3.97 6.70 9.55
CA TRP A 204 4.77 6.48 8.33
C TRP A 204 4.74 7.69 7.37
N THR A 205 3.85 8.64 7.64
CA THR A 205 3.69 9.92 6.94
C THR A 205 4.33 11.05 7.73
N LEU A 206 5.66 11.01 7.87
CA LEU A 206 6.41 12.25 8.09
C LEU A 206 6.61 12.92 6.73
N THR A 207 5.67 13.79 6.37
CA THR A 207 5.88 14.87 5.42
C THR A 207 7.19 15.59 5.78
N GLN A 208 8.21 15.47 4.91
CA GLN A 208 9.52 16.14 5.06
C GLN A 208 9.39 17.67 4.91
N PRO A 209 10.37 18.51 5.34
CA PRO A 209 11.62 18.24 6.06
C PRO A 209 11.95 19.26 7.19
N ARG A 210 12.16 18.83 8.45
CA ARG A 210 13.02 19.50 9.45
C ARG A 210 13.00 18.74 10.77
N LEU A 211 13.97 17.85 10.96
CA LEU A 211 14.82 17.70 12.16
C LEU A 211 15.59 16.36 12.07
N LEU A 212 16.86 16.47 11.69
CA LEU A 212 17.99 15.62 12.09
C LEU A 212 17.64 14.23 12.65
N LEU A 213 17.41 13.27 11.77
CA LEU A 213 17.81 11.88 12.03
C LEU A 213 19.20 11.70 11.42
N THR A 214 20.21 12.18 12.13
CA THR A 214 21.61 11.83 11.83
C THR A 214 21.80 10.31 11.99
N PRO A 215 22.72 9.67 11.23
CA PRO A 215 22.99 8.23 11.30
C PRO A 215 23.15 7.70 12.74
N LYS A 216 23.77 8.48 13.63
CA LYS A 216 23.95 8.19 15.06
C LYS A 216 22.66 8.03 15.89
N ARG A 217 21.48 8.37 15.36
CA ARG A 217 20.17 8.21 16.02
C ARG A 217 19.43 6.97 15.52
N MET A 218 19.71 6.54 14.29
CA MET A 218 19.27 5.25 13.75
C MET A 218 20.05 4.10 14.42
N GLU A 219 21.36 4.30 14.62
CA GLU A 219 22.22 3.38 15.39
C GLU A 219 21.73 3.21 16.84
N ARG A 220 21.27 4.29 17.50
CA ARG A 220 20.71 4.18 18.85
C ARG A 220 19.37 3.44 18.93
N LEU A 221 18.60 3.39 17.84
CA LEU A 221 17.36 2.61 17.77
C LEU A 221 17.65 1.13 17.53
N THR A 222 18.59 0.80 16.64
CA THR A 222 19.06 -0.59 16.45
C THR A 222 19.79 -1.12 17.68
N THR A 223 20.63 -0.32 18.34
CA THR A 223 21.31 -0.71 19.59
C THR A 223 20.32 -0.90 20.74
N ARG A 224 19.24 -0.10 20.84
CA ARG A 224 18.20 -0.32 21.87
C ARG A 224 17.39 -1.59 21.63
N LEU A 225 17.13 -1.94 20.37
CA LEU A 225 16.51 -3.23 20.00
C LEU A 225 17.44 -4.42 20.26
N SER A 226 18.76 -4.30 20.00
CA SER A 226 19.73 -5.35 20.32
C SER A 226 19.99 -5.52 21.82
N ILE A 227 20.09 -4.43 22.60
CA ILE A 227 20.29 -4.50 24.06
C ILE A 227 19.08 -5.12 24.76
N ALA A 228 17.86 -4.82 24.30
CA ALA A 228 16.64 -5.46 24.83
C ALA A 228 16.60 -6.98 24.55
N CYS A 229 17.29 -7.45 23.51
CA CYS A 229 17.41 -8.88 23.18
C CYS A 229 18.51 -9.58 24.00
N SER A 230 19.62 -8.90 24.34
CA SER A 230 20.72 -9.50 25.11
C SER A 230 20.51 -9.53 26.63
N LEU A 231 19.72 -8.62 27.21
CA LEU A 231 19.44 -8.59 28.66
C LEU A 231 18.35 -9.59 29.12
N ARG A 232 17.91 -10.52 28.25
CA ARG A 232 16.86 -11.51 28.54
C ARG A 232 17.29 -12.95 28.27
N SER A 233 18.60 -13.18 28.19
CA SER A 233 19.22 -14.49 27.98
C SER A 233 20.19 -14.88 29.11
N GLU A 234 19.95 -14.38 30.33
CA GLU A 234 20.48 -14.92 31.59
C GLU A 234 19.32 -15.20 32.55
#